data_AF-A0A5K7ZDP5-F1
#
_entry.id   AF-A0A5K7ZDP5-F1
#
_cell.length_a   1.000
_cell.length_b   1.000
_cell.length_c   1.000
_cell.angle_alpha   90.00
_cell.angle_beta   90.00
_cell.angle_gamma   90.00
#
_symmetry.space_group_name_H-M   'P 1'
#
loop_
_entity.id
_entity.type
_entity.pdbx_description
1 polymer ?
#
loop_
_entity_poly.entity_id
_entity_poly.type
_entity_poly.pdbx_seq_one_letter_code
_entity_poly.pdbx_strand_id
1 'polypeptide(L)'
;MKPTQMAAIVLAICLATAPLLGWASDPVVRIQGDRLTLDVDNQPLAVILEKLASQGIRIRIDPEINPLITAKFNRRAIGPALSSILKSVDYALIWRKDKASAKDEPRLWEIRIFYRGQEARIRPLEKGANLDIVKGDGAAYVKDILLLRLKPGITEAEIAVLLDRLGATLVDVYPPLGIVRIRLPHGSDVPAIAEKIAEAEGIENAEPDYAYPLEGGRTVTAGNLPSAATETAIPSSDATTVAVMDSGLSADYADNPFVQAAYDAVSPGATVGDEMGHGTQMVLIAAGAINPLGAETKSAAGSPVVAIRAFDDNGYTSTYTLVRGIDYAIENGARVLSLSWGSETASSLLESATDYAASRGLVLVAAAGNSPTGKPVYPAAYENVIGVGALTPDGEAWDQSNYGDFVSVYSPGLADLPVGYNGDPGVYAGTSIATAYTARQVAAILSRNPQADQKTILEILSQKNEK
;
A
#
# COMPACT_ATOMS: atom_id res chain seq x y z
N MET A 1 -55.24 55.30 34.20
CA MET A 1 -54.71 55.35 32.82
C MET A 1 -53.43 54.53 32.76
N LYS A 2 -53.27 53.78 31.67
CA LYS A 2 -52.59 52.47 31.58
C LYS A 2 -51.06 52.54 31.61
N PRO A 3 -50.38 51.45 32.02
CA PRO A 3 -48.97 51.21 31.76
C PRO A 3 -48.78 50.54 30.37
N THR A 4 -47.83 51.00 29.56
CA THR A 4 -47.51 50.38 28.25
C THR A 4 -46.25 49.54 28.34
N GLN A 5 -46.50 48.24 28.55
CA GLN A 5 -45.95 47.05 27.88
C GLN A 5 -44.45 46.99 27.50
N MET A 6 -43.79 46.04 28.17
CA MET A 6 -42.66 45.26 27.67
C MET A 6 -42.92 44.68 26.28
N ALA A 7 -41.99 44.90 25.36
CA ALA A 7 -41.88 44.10 24.13
C ALA A 7 -40.92 42.93 24.40
N ALA A 8 -41.50 41.76 24.67
CA ALA A 8 -40.80 40.49 24.58
C ALA A 8 -40.67 40.12 23.09
N ILE A 9 -39.44 40.09 22.58
CA ILE A 9 -39.14 39.51 21.27
C ILE A 9 -39.23 37.99 21.43
N VAL A 10 -40.37 37.43 21.02
CA VAL A 10 -40.54 35.99 20.79
C VAL A 10 -39.84 35.68 19.48
N LEU A 11 -38.60 35.19 19.56
CA LEU A 11 -37.94 34.57 18.42
C LEU A 11 -38.56 33.17 18.25
N ALA A 12 -39.54 33.08 17.35
CA ALA A 12 -40.07 31.81 16.89
C ALA A 12 -38.97 31.08 16.10
N ILE A 13 -38.23 30.20 16.78
CA ILE A 13 -37.39 29.21 16.10
C ILE A 13 -38.36 28.17 15.53
N CYS A 14 -38.58 28.25 14.21
CA CYS A 14 -39.19 27.17 13.45
C CYS A 14 -38.39 25.89 13.68
N LEU A 15 -38.95 24.97 14.46
CA LEU A 15 -38.60 23.55 14.42
C LEU A 15 -38.98 23.02 13.04
N ALA A 16 -38.08 23.20 12.07
CA ALA A 16 -38.02 22.33 10.92
C ALA A 16 -37.41 21.01 11.42
N THR A 17 -38.28 20.03 11.67
CA THR A 17 -37.88 18.64 11.82
C THR A 17 -37.29 18.17 10.51
N ALA A 18 -35.98 18.36 10.33
CA ALA A 18 -35.22 17.63 9.34
C ALA A 18 -35.29 16.14 9.73
N PRO A 19 -35.57 15.22 8.78
CA PRO A 19 -35.58 13.80 9.09
C PRO A 19 -34.19 13.42 9.59
N LEU A 20 -34.14 12.76 10.74
CA LEU A 20 -32.99 12.00 11.21
C LEU A 20 -32.58 11.04 10.10
N LEU A 21 -31.60 11.43 9.26
CA LEU A 21 -30.88 10.49 8.42
C LEU A 21 -30.10 9.59 9.38
N GLY A 22 -30.53 8.33 9.46
CA GLY A 22 -29.94 7.32 10.33
C GLY A 22 -28.45 7.17 10.03
N TRP A 23 -27.63 7.31 11.07
CA TRP A 23 -26.23 6.93 11.04
C TRP A 23 -26.13 5.43 10.72
N ALA A 24 -25.33 5.07 9.71
CA ALA A 24 -24.96 3.68 9.51
C ALA A 24 -24.07 3.24 10.69
N SER A 25 -24.66 2.52 11.65
CA SER A 25 -23.94 1.93 12.76
C SER A 25 -22.88 0.94 12.26
N ASP A 26 -21.73 0.86 12.95
CA ASP A 26 -20.71 -0.15 12.70
C ASP A 26 -21.34 -1.54 12.50
N PRO A 27 -21.00 -2.27 11.41
CA PRO A 27 -21.65 -3.53 11.12
C PRO A 27 -21.40 -4.53 12.25
N VAL A 28 -22.47 -4.87 12.98
CA VAL A 28 -22.40 -5.88 14.05
C VAL A 28 -22.48 -7.24 13.38
N VAL A 29 -21.38 -7.99 13.36
CA VAL A 29 -21.33 -9.37 12.84
C VAL A 29 -20.67 -10.24 13.89
N ARG A 30 -21.44 -11.09 14.58
CA ARG A 30 -20.94 -11.91 15.70
C ARG A 30 -21.48 -13.34 15.65
N ILE A 31 -20.58 -14.32 15.77
CA ILE A 31 -20.92 -15.73 15.96
C ILE A 31 -20.69 -16.14 17.42
N GLN A 32 -21.69 -16.80 18.00
CA GLN A 32 -21.60 -17.45 19.30
C GLN A 32 -22.27 -18.82 19.19
N GLY A 33 -21.45 -19.88 19.20
CA GLY A 33 -21.93 -21.25 18.98
C GLY A 33 -22.56 -21.40 17.58
N ASP A 34 -23.82 -21.84 17.54
CA ASP A 34 -24.61 -22.02 16.30
C ASP A 34 -25.40 -20.76 15.88
N ARG A 35 -25.13 -19.60 16.52
CA ARG A 35 -25.91 -18.36 16.36
C ARG A 35 -25.09 -17.23 15.74
N LEU A 36 -25.68 -16.55 14.75
CA LEU A 36 -25.19 -15.33 14.10
C LEU A 36 -26.07 -14.14 14.51
N THR A 37 -25.40 -13.05 14.91
CA THR A 37 -26.00 -11.73 15.09
C THR A 37 -25.50 -10.83 13.96
N LEU A 38 -26.43 -10.15 13.29
CA LEU A 38 -26.16 -9.24 12.18
C LEU A 38 -26.94 -7.95 12.37
N ASP A 39 -26.26 -6.80 12.36
CA ASP A 39 -26.88 -5.47 12.30
C ASP A 39 -26.07 -4.66 11.30
N VAL A 40 -26.53 -4.69 10.04
CA VAL A 40 -25.83 -4.08 8.91
C VAL A 40 -26.84 -3.34 8.04
N ASP A 41 -26.46 -2.13 7.62
CA ASP A 41 -27.24 -1.35 6.68
C ASP A 41 -26.38 -0.96 5.48
N ASN A 42 -26.83 -1.39 4.29
CA ASN A 42 -26.22 -1.14 3.00
C ASN A 42 -24.71 -1.46 2.94
N GLN A 43 -24.30 -2.59 3.53
CA GLN A 43 -22.89 -2.98 3.63
C GLN A 43 -22.50 -3.98 2.52
N PRO A 44 -21.32 -3.84 1.88
CA PRO A 44 -20.82 -4.85 0.96
C PRO A 44 -20.72 -6.22 1.63
N LEU A 45 -21.09 -7.28 0.90
CA LEU A 45 -21.02 -8.65 1.41
C LEU A 45 -19.60 -9.00 1.89
N ALA A 46 -18.56 -8.55 1.20
CA ALA A 46 -17.17 -8.78 1.59
C ALA A 46 -16.88 -8.35 3.04
N VAL A 47 -17.34 -7.17 3.46
CA VAL A 47 -17.16 -6.63 4.83
C VAL A 47 -17.77 -7.54 5.89
N ILE A 48 -18.93 -8.13 5.58
CA ILE A 48 -19.61 -9.07 6.48
C ILE A 48 -18.79 -10.36 6.58
N LEU A 49 -18.33 -10.87 5.44
CA LEU A 49 -17.55 -12.11 5.36
C LEU A 49 -16.17 -11.98 6.01
N GLU A 50 -15.53 -10.81 5.93
CA GLU A 50 -14.28 -10.52 6.63
C GLU A 50 -14.44 -10.57 8.14
N LYS A 51 -15.53 -10.01 8.68
CA LYS A 51 -15.82 -10.11 10.12
C LYS A 51 -16.10 -11.55 10.53
N LEU A 52 -16.72 -12.37 9.68
CA LEU A 52 -16.85 -13.81 9.92
C LEU A 52 -15.49 -14.52 9.87
N ALA A 53 -14.62 -14.13 8.93
CA ALA A 53 -13.27 -14.68 8.80
C ALA A 53 -12.41 -14.37 10.04
N SER A 54 -12.50 -13.15 10.57
CA SER A 54 -11.82 -12.73 11.81
C SER A 54 -12.22 -13.56 13.04
N GLN A 55 -13.36 -14.26 12.99
CA GLN A 55 -13.87 -15.13 14.04
C GLN A 55 -13.48 -16.61 13.82
N GLY A 56 -12.50 -16.87 12.95
CA GLY A 56 -11.90 -18.20 12.75
C GLY A 56 -12.59 -19.06 11.69
N ILE A 57 -13.44 -18.48 10.85
CA ILE A 57 -14.16 -19.18 9.76
C ILE A 57 -13.39 -18.97 8.46
N ARG A 58 -13.09 -20.04 7.72
CA ARG A 58 -12.52 -19.89 6.38
C ARG A 58 -13.59 -19.42 5.42
N ILE A 59 -13.30 -18.42 4.60
CA ILE A 59 -14.23 -18.00 3.56
C ILE A 59 -13.57 -18.23 2.21
N ARG A 60 -14.33 -18.79 1.26
CA ARG A 60 -13.98 -18.82 -0.16
C ARG A 60 -15.11 -18.20 -0.96
N ILE A 61 -14.81 -17.25 -1.82
CA ILE A 61 -15.80 -16.51 -2.60
C ILE A 61 -15.32 -16.33 -4.04
N ASP A 62 -16.25 -16.31 -4.98
CA ASP A 62 -16.00 -15.77 -6.32
C ASP A 62 -15.81 -14.24 -6.21
N PRO A 63 -14.64 -13.69 -6.60
CA PRO A 63 -14.33 -12.26 -6.41
C PRO A 63 -15.34 -11.27 -7.02
N GLU A 64 -16.14 -11.70 -8.01
CA GLU A 64 -17.19 -10.86 -8.61
C GLU A 64 -18.43 -10.69 -7.72
N ILE A 65 -18.56 -11.48 -6.64
CA ILE A 65 -19.72 -11.44 -5.75
C ILE A 65 -19.48 -10.43 -4.63
N ASN A 66 -20.05 -9.23 -4.76
CA ASN A 66 -20.04 -8.24 -3.68
C ASN A 66 -21.31 -7.37 -3.62
N PRO A 67 -22.52 -7.97 -3.47
CA PRO A 67 -23.75 -7.19 -3.34
C PRO A 67 -23.80 -6.40 -2.03
N LEU A 68 -24.56 -5.30 -2.01
CA LEU A 68 -24.88 -4.57 -0.79
C LEU A 68 -25.97 -5.30 0.01
N ILE A 69 -25.76 -5.40 1.33
CA ILE A 69 -26.60 -6.14 2.26
C ILE A 69 -27.12 -5.20 3.34
N THR A 70 -28.45 -5.16 3.49
CA THR A 70 -29.14 -4.60 4.66
C THR A 70 -29.85 -5.74 5.39
N ALA A 71 -29.47 -5.98 6.65
CA ALA A 71 -30.07 -7.03 7.46
C ALA A 71 -29.84 -6.77 8.96
N LYS A 72 -30.90 -6.95 9.75
CA LYS A 72 -30.88 -6.82 11.21
C LYS A 72 -31.56 -8.02 11.87
N PHE A 73 -30.79 -8.81 12.61
CA PHE A 73 -31.27 -9.90 13.43
C PHE A 73 -30.30 -10.25 14.55
N ASN A 74 -30.82 -10.75 15.67
CA ASN A 74 -30.04 -11.11 16.84
C ASN A 74 -30.11 -12.63 17.09
N ARG A 75 -28.95 -13.26 17.33
CA ARG A 75 -28.81 -14.69 17.67
C ARG A 75 -29.64 -15.65 16.80
N ARG A 76 -29.63 -15.46 15.48
CA ARG A 76 -30.32 -16.35 14.53
C ARG A 76 -29.45 -17.56 14.22
N ALA A 77 -30.06 -18.73 14.00
CA ALA A 77 -29.30 -19.92 13.57
C ALA A 77 -28.52 -19.63 12.27
N ILE A 78 -27.25 -20.03 12.22
CA ILE A 78 -26.29 -19.66 11.15
C ILE A 78 -26.82 -19.98 9.76
N GLY A 79 -27.37 -21.18 9.52
CA GLY A 79 -27.87 -21.58 8.20
C GLY A 79 -28.97 -20.65 7.67
N PRO A 80 -30.09 -20.50 8.39
CA PRO A 80 -31.15 -19.54 8.03
C PRO A 80 -30.69 -18.07 7.97
N ALA A 81 -29.71 -17.69 8.78
CA ALA A 81 -29.15 -16.35 8.77
C ALA A 81 -28.36 -16.06 7.48
N LEU A 82 -27.43 -16.94 7.10
CA LEU A 82 -26.66 -16.82 5.87
C LEU A 82 -27.55 -16.92 4.62
N SER A 83 -28.52 -17.84 4.63
CA SER A 83 -29.55 -17.93 3.57
C SER A 83 -30.29 -16.61 3.35
N SER A 84 -30.49 -15.83 4.41
CA SER A 84 -31.22 -14.55 4.31
C SER A 84 -30.42 -13.42 3.64
N ILE A 85 -29.09 -13.49 3.65
CA ILE A 85 -28.20 -12.48 3.07
C ILE A 85 -27.53 -12.95 1.76
N LEU A 86 -27.42 -14.25 1.52
CA LEU A 86 -26.83 -14.85 0.31
C LEU A 86 -27.90 -15.26 -0.73
N LYS A 87 -29.06 -14.61 -0.75
CA LYS A 87 -30.21 -15.04 -1.58
C LYS A 87 -29.95 -15.04 -3.10
N SER A 88 -28.98 -14.23 -3.55
CA SER A 88 -28.67 -14.04 -4.96
C SER A 88 -27.57 -14.98 -5.49
N VAL A 89 -27.00 -15.83 -4.64
CA VAL A 89 -25.83 -16.66 -4.94
C VAL A 89 -25.97 -18.05 -4.33
N ASP A 90 -25.24 -19.02 -4.89
CA ASP A 90 -25.12 -20.34 -4.27
C ASP A 90 -24.04 -20.32 -3.18
N TYR A 91 -24.21 -21.15 -2.16
CA TYR A 91 -23.24 -21.26 -1.08
C TYR A 91 -23.21 -22.65 -0.45
N ALA A 92 -22.06 -23.01 0.13
CA ALA A 92 -21.88 -24.24 0.90
C ALA A 92 -21.31 -23.92 2.28
N LEU A 93 -21.84 -24.60 3.30
CA LEU A 93 -21.40 -24.47 4.69
C LEU A 93 -20.72 -25.78 5.13
N ILE A 94 -19.43 -25.71 5.43
CA ILE A 94 -18.65 -26.85 5.89
C ILE A 94 -18.53 -26.81 7.40
N TRP A 95 -19.05 -27.84 8.06
CA TRP A 95 -19.00 -28.00 9.51
C TRP A 95 -17.90 -29.00 9.90
N ARG A 96 -17.15 -28.71 10.96
CA ARG A 96 -16.15 -29.62 11.51
C ARG A 96 -16.37 -29.83 13.00
N LYS A 97 -16.11 -31.05 13.46
CA LYS A 97 -15.99 -31.36 14.89
C LYS A 97 -14.59 -30.99 15.36
N ASP A 98 -14.50 -30.31 16.50
CA ASP A 98 -13.21 -30.04 17.14
C ASP A 98 -12.86 -31.21 18.07
N LYS A 99 -11.79 -31.96 17.73
CA LYS A 99 -11.32 -33.08 18.55
C LYS A 99 -10.80 -32.64 19.92
N ALA A 100 -10.53 -31.35 20.13
CA ALA A 100 -10.05 -30.80 21.40
C ALA A 100 -11.16 -30.24 22.32
N SER A 101 -12.41 -30.15 21.85
CA SER A 101 -13.53 -29.63 22.63
C SER A 101 -14.27 -30.75 23.36
N ALA A 102 -14.41 -30.63 24.68
CA ALA A 102 -15.12 -31.59 25.54
C ALA A 102 -16.62 -31.76 25.22
N LYS A 103 -17.19 -30.93 24.32
CA LYS A 103 -18.64 -30.92 24.01
C LYS A 103 -19.04 -31.55 22.67
N ASP A 104 -18.11 -32.01 21.84
CA ASP A 104 -18.37 -32.68 20.54
C ASP A 104 -19.34 -31.91 19.58
N GLU A 105 -19.50 -30.59 19.78
CA GLU A 105 -20.40 -29.75 19.01
C GLU A 105 -19.77 -29.36 17.65
N PRO A 106 -20.49 -29.53 16.52
CA PRO A 106 -20.00 -29.14 15.20
C PRO A 106 -19.93 -27.61 15.09
N ARG A 107 -18.76 -27.08 14.72
CA ARG A 107 -18.54 -25.65 14.44
C ARG A 107 -18.50 -25.39 12.94
N LEU A 108 -18.98 -24.22 12.53
CA LEU A 108 -18.81 -23.77 11.15
C LEU A 108 -17.33 -23.53 10.90
N TRP A 109 -16.78 -24.20 9.90
CA TRP A 109 -15.36 -24.16 9.56
C TRP A 109 -15.09 -23.37 8.29
N GLU A 110 -15.93 -23.54 7.26
CA GLU A 110 -15.75 -22.86 5.98
C GLU A 110 -17.09 -22.47 5.36
N ILE A 111 -17.13 -21.29 4.73
CA ILE A 111 -18.21 -20.82 3.87
C ILE A 111 -17.67 -20.71 2.45
N ARG A 112 -18.33 -21.33 1.48
CA ARG A 112 -18.06 -21.16 0.05
C ARG A 112 -19.20 -20.41 -0.60
N ILE A 113 -18.92 -19.42 -1.44
CA ILE A 113 -19.92 -18.57 -2.08
C ILE A 113 -19.58 -18.44 -3.57
N PHE A 114 -20.53 -18.74 -4.45
CA PHE A 114 -20.30 -18.82 -5.90
C PHE A 114 -21.60 -18.61 -6.69
N TYR A 115 -21.49 -18.23 -7.96
CA TYR A 115 -22.62 -18.34 -8.89
C TYR A 115 -22.87 -19.78 -9.28
N ARG A 116 -24.12 -20.11 -9.61
CA ARG A 116 -24.52 -21.47 -9.98
C ARG A 116 -23.65 -22.03 -11.10
N GLY A 117 -22.97 -23.15 -10.84
CA GLY A 117 -22.06 -23.81 -11.79
C GLY A 117 -20.66 -23.20 -11.89
N GLN A 118 -20.31 -22.21 -11.07
CA GLN A 118 -19.01 -21.51 -11.10
C GLN A 118 -18.12 -21.80 -9.88
N GLU A 119 -18.26 -22.96 -9.24
CA GLU A 119 -17.48 -23.30 -8.03
C GLU A 119 -15.95 -23.25 -8.27
N ALA A 120 -15.47 -23.49 -9.50
CA ALA A 120 -14.05 -23.39 -9.84
C ALA A 120 -13.45 -21.96 -9.71
N ARG A 121 -14.30 -20.93 -9.68
CA ARG A 121 -13.87 -19.52 -9.55
C ARG A 121 -13.58 -19.12 -8.11
N ILE A 122 -14.03 -19.89 -7.10
CA ILE A 122 -13.87 -19.48 -5.71
C ILE A 122 -12.39 -19.40 -5.30
N ARG A 123 -12.01 -18.29 -4.71
CA ARG A 123 -10.70 -18.05 -4.08
C ARG A 123 -10.90 -17.84 -2.59
N PRO A 124 -9.89 -18.08 -1.73
CA PRO A 124 -9.95 -17.62 -0.34
C PRO A 124 -10.37 -16.15 -0.30
N LEU A 125 -11.24 -15.77 0.63
CA LEU A 125 -11.53 -14.36 0.88
C LEU A 125 -10.25 -13.73 1.40
N GLU A 126 -9.62 -12.93 0.56
CA GLU A 126 -8.52 -12.07 0.98
C GLU A 126 -9.13 -10.96 1.82
N LYS A 127 -8.61 -10.75 3.04
CA LYS A 127 -8.97 -9.56 3.83
C LYS A 127 -8.75 -8.38 2.91
N GLY A 128 -9.76 -7.54 2.68
CA GLY A 128 -9.76 -6.45 1.71
C GLY A 128 -8.37 -5.87 1.51
N ALA A 129 -7.66 -6.42 0.53
CA ALA A 129 -6.30 -6.02 0.23
C ALA A 129 -6.30 -4.60 -0.33
N ASN A 130 -7.42 -4.22 -0.93
CA ASN A 130 -7.59 -2.94 -1.58
C ASN A 130 -8.00 -1.86 -0.60
N LEU A 131 -7.25 -0.78 -0.62
CA LEU A 131 -7.52 0.46 0.10
C LEU A 131 -8.80 1.09 -0.45
N ASP A 132 -9.68 1.56 0.44
CA ASP A 132 -10.85 2.36 0.05
C ASP A 132 -10.39 3.80 -0.19
N ILE A 133 -10.21 4.19 -1.46
CA ILE A 133 -9.59 5.46 -1.83
C ILE A 133 -10.63 6.54 -2.15
N VAL A 134 -10.51 7.69 -1.50
CA VAL A 134 -11.18 8.92 -1.89
C VAL A 134 -10.24 9.74 -2.76
N LYS A 135 -10.69 10.16 -3.95
CA LYS A 135 -9.97 11.09 -4.82
C LYS A 135 -10.48 12.51 -4.53
N GLY A 136 -9.70 13.30 -3.79
CA GLY A 136 -10.02 14.70 -3.52
C GLY A 136 -9.55 15.64 -4.63
N ASP A 137 -9.81 16.93 -4.44
CA ASP A 137 -9.26 18.01 -5.28
C ASP A 137 -7.76 18.20 -4.95
N GLY A 138 -6.90 17.35 -5.52
CA GLY A 138 -5.44 17.47 -5.46
C GLY A 138 -4.71 16.20 -5.05
N ALA A 139 -5.17 15.51 -4.00
CA ALA A 139 -4.54 14.29 -3.48
C ALA A 139 -5.58 13.19 -3.21
N ALA A 140 -5.18 11.94 -3.42
CA ALA A 140 -5.96 10.76 -3.02
C ALA A 140 -5.58 10.37 -1.59
N TYR A 141 -6.52 9.78 -0.85
CA TYR A 141 -6.29 9.31 0.52
C TYR A 141 -7.20 8.13 0.88
N VAL A 142 -6.82 7.35 1.89
CA VAL A 142 -7.62 6.25 2.41
C VAL A 142 -8.81 6.80 3.20
N LYS A 143 -10.00 6.40 2.80
CA LYS A 143 -11.27 6.85 3.34
C LYS A 143 -11.34 6.68 4.86
N ASP A 144 -11.80 7.73 5.53
CA ASP A 144 -12.01 7.78 6.98
C ASP A 144 -10.74 7.51 7.81
N ILE A 145 -9.54 7.46 7.22
CA ILE A 145 -8.28 7.24 7.96
C ILE A 145 -7.48 8.53 8.07
N LEU A 146 -7.07 8.85 9.29
CA LEU A 146 -6.20 9.96 9.62
C LEU A 146 -4.91 9.45 10.27
N LEU A 147 -3.78 10.04 9.90
CA LEU A 147 -2.49 9.79 10.52
C LEU A 147 -2.13 10.97 11.42
N LEU A 148 -1.70 10.67 12.63
CA LEU A 148 -1.23 11.64 13.60
C LEU A 148 0.20 11.32 13.98
N ARG A 149 1.11 12.28 13.92
CA ARG A 149 2.38 12.20 14.61
C ARG A 149 2.26 12.91 15.94
N LEU A 150 2.52 12.18 17.02
CA LEU A 150 2.41 12.69 18.38
C LEU A 150 3.73 13.29 18.85
N LYS A 151 3.65 14.32 19.68
CA LYS A 151 4.82 14.86 20.37
C LYS A 151 5.40 13.81 21.33
N PRO A 152 6.72 13.80 21.56
CA PRO A 152 7.34 12.90 22.53
C PRO A 152 6.71 13.03 23.92
N GLY A 153 6.45 11.89 24.57
CA GLY A 153 5.94 11.84 25.94
C GLY A 153 4.41 11.78 26.09
N ILE A 154 3.66 11.80 24.99
CA ILE A 154 2.21 11.57 25.03
C ILE A 154 1.88 10.16 25.51
N THR A 155 0.97 10.06 26.46
CA THR A 155 0.57 8.82 27.14
C THR A 155 -0.62 8.15 26.46
N GLU A 156 -0.82 6.86 26.70
CA GLU A 156 -2.00 6.12 26.22
C GLU A 156 -3.33 6.75 26.69
N ALA A 157 -3.34 7.34 27.89
CA ALA A 157 -4.52 8.02 28.43
C ALA A 157 -4.85 9.29 27.64
N GLU A 158 -3.84 10.07 27.23
CA GLU A 158 -4.02 11.26 26.40
C GLU A 158 -4.47 10.89 24.98
N ILE A 159 -3.94 9.78 24.43
CA ILE A 159 -4.42 9.22 23.15
C ILE A 159 -5.90 8.83 23.27
N ALA A 160 -6.31 8.16 24.36
CA ALA A 160 -7.71 7.77 24.56
C ALA A 160 -8.65 8.99 24.63
N VAL A 161 -8.23 10.08 25.29
CA VAL A 161 -8.99 11.34 25.33
C VAL A 161 -9.10 11.97 23.94
N LEU A 162 -8.02 11.95 23.16
CA LEU A 162 -8.02 12.45 21.78
C LEU A 162 -9.00 11.65 20.89
N LEU A 163 -8.96 10.33 20.99
CA LEU A 163 -9.86 9.44 20.23
C LEU A 163 -11.33 9.69 20.59
N ASP A 164 -11.65 9.80 21.89
CA ASP A 164 -13.01 10.10 22.35
C ASP A 164 -13.52 11.45 21.81
N ARG A 165 -12.68 12.48 21.88
CA ARG A 165 -13.00 13.82 21.35
C ARG A 165 -13.31 13.81 19.85
N LEU A 166 -12.64 12.95 19.08
CA LEU A 166 -12.81 12.82 17.63
C LEU A 166 -13.90 11.81 17.25
N GLY A 167 -14.44 11.05 18.20
CA GLY A 167 -15.27 9.88 17.92
C GLY A 167 -14.53 8.83 17.09
N ALA A 168 -13.20 8.80 17.19
CA ALA A 168 -12.32 7.98 16.37
C ALA A 168 -11.97 6.66 17.06
N THR A 169 -11.56 5.69 16.26
CA THR A 169 -11.05 4.40 16.75
C THR A 169 -9.57 4.26 16.40
N LEU A 170 -8.78 3.72 17.33
CA LEU A 170 -7.39 3.38 17.07
C LEU A 170 -7.35 2.20 16.09
N VAL A 171 -6.65 2.37 14.97
CA VAL A 171 -6.42 1.29 14.00
C VAL A 171 -5.08 0.63 14.25
N ASP A 172 -4.04 1.43 14.39
CA ASP A 172 -2.67 0.94 14.57
C ASP A 172 -1.74 2.05 15.10
N VAL A 173 -0.55 1.65 15.56
CA VAL A 173 0.51 2.56 15.98
C VAL A 173 1.83 2.17 15.35
N TYR A 174 2.62 3.19 14.99
CA TYR A 174 3.98 3.04 14.54
C TYR A 174 4.90 3.82 15.50
N PRO A 175 5.38 3.15 16.57
CA PRO A 175 6.14 3.79 17.64
C PRO A 175 7.43 4.49 17.22
N PRO A 176 8.25 4.01 16.26
CA PRO A 176 9.53 4.64 15.92
C PRO A 176 9.43 6.13 15.54
N LEU A 177 8.30 6.52 14.92
CA LEU A 177 8.02 7.92 14.58
C LEU A 177 6.85 8.51 15.38
N GLY A 178 6.34 7.80 16.39
CA GLY A 178 5.18 8.24 17.16
C GLY A 178 3.93 8.45 16.31
N ILE A 179 3.79 7.70 15.21
CA ILE A 179 2.65 7.80 14.30
C ILE A 179 1.50 6.95 14.86
N VAL A 180 0.31 7.52 14.90
CA VAL A 180 -0.93 6.85 15.29
C VAL A 180 -1.87 6.89 14.11
N ARG A 181 -2.34 5.72 13.71
CA ARG A 181 -3.33 5.55 12.64
C ARG A 181 -4.70 5.41 13.27
N ILE A 182 -5.59 6.33 12.96
CA ILE A 182 -6.96 6.33 13.51
C ILE A 182 -7.99 6.28 12.40
N ARG A 183 -9.14 5.69 12.71
CA ARG A 183 -10.33 5.72 11.85
C ARG A 183 -11.35 6.67 12.44
N LEU A 184 -11.69 7.68 11.67
CA LEU A 184 -12.73 8.66 11.96
C LEU A 184 -14.13 8.06 11.70
N PRO A 185 -15.21 8.69 12.20
CA PRO A 185 -16.57 8.32 11.84
C PRO A 185 -16.78 8.27 10.32
N HIS A 186 -17.63 7.37 9.86
CA HIS A 186 -17.89 7.18 8.43
C HIS A 186 -18.37 8.47 7.75
N GLY A 187 -17.75 8.81 6.61
CA GLY A 187 -18.08 10.01 5.84
C GLY A 187 -17.49 11.29 6.43
N SER A 188 -16.47 11.17 7.28
CA SER A 188 -15.75 12.32 7.82
C SER A 188 -14.99 13.05 6.71
N ASP A 189 -14.96 14.39 6.82
CA ASP A 189 -14.06 15.23 6.03
C ASP A 189 -12.64 15.14 6.61
N VAL A 190 -11.90 14.10 6.20
CA VAL A 190 -10.56 13.79 6.72
C VAL A 190 -9.61 14.98 6.54
N PRO A 191 -9.49 15.62 5.34
CA PRO A 191 -8.61 16.78 5.18
C PRO A 191 -8.96 17.95 6.11
N ALA A 192 -10.25 18.31 6.23
CA ALA A 192 -10.65 19.42 7.10
C ALA A 192 -10.39 19.12 8.58
N ILE A 193 -10.56 17.86 9.01
CA ILE A 193 -10.25 17.44 10.37
C ILE A 193 -8.74 17.49 10.62
N ALA A 194 -7.93 17.02 9.67
CA ALA A 194 -6.47 17.06 9.75
C ALA A 194 -5.98 18.49 9.98
N GLU A 195 -6.42 19.44 9.14
CA GLU A 195 -6.08 20.86 9.24
C GLU A 195 -6.46 21.43 10.60
N LYS A 196 -7.66 21.11 11.09
CA LYS A 196 -8.17 21.61 12.38
C LYS A 196 -7.37 21.12 13.58
N ILE A 197 -6.81 19.91 13.53
CA ILE A 197 -6.14 19.30 14.70
C ILE A 197 -4.62 19.31 14.60
N ALA A 198 -4.05 19.74 13.48
CA ALA A 198 -2.60 19.83 13.29
C ALA A 198 -1.90 20.66 14.38
N GLU A 199 -2.59 21.66 14.94
CA GLU A 199 -2.07 22.52 16.02
C GLU A 199 -2.56 22.14 17.43
N ALA A 200 -3.28 21.02 17.57
CA ALA A 200 -3.79 20.60 18.87
C ALA A 200 -2.66 20.20 19.82
N GLU A 201 -2.90 20.39 21.12
CA GLU A 201 -1.95 19.97 22.16
C GLU A 201 -1.63 18.47 22.03
N GLY A 202 -0.33 18.15 22.08
CA GLY A 202 0.18 16.78 21.92
C GLY A 202 0.32 16.27 20.49
N ILE A 203 -0.18 16.99 19.48
CA ILE A 203 -0.01 16.65 18.06
C ILE A 203 1.18 17.45 17.49
N GLU A 204 2.11 16.74 16.84
CA GLU A 204 3.21 17.32 16.06
C GLU A 204 2.78 17.53 14.61
N ASN A 205 2.03 16.58 14.04
CA ASN A 205 1.50 16.65 12.69
C ASN A 205 0.22 15.82 12.55
N ALA A 206 -0.69 16.23 11.67
CA ALA A 206 -1.86 15.47 11.29
C ALA A 206 -2.11 15.61 9.79
N GLU A 207 -2.28 14.49 9.10
CA GLU A 207 -2.59 14.46 7.67
C GLU A 207 -3.45 13.23 7.32
N PRO A 208 -4.23 13.27 6.23
CA PRO A 208 -4.85 12.07 5.69
C PRO A 208 -3.81 10.95 5.49
N ASP A 209 -4.24 9.68 5.59
CA ASP A 209 -3.42 8.56 5.08
C ASP A 209 -3.42 8.65 3.55
N TYR A 210 -2.60 9.54 3.00
CA TYR A 210 -2.50 9.80 1.57
C TYR A 210 -2.23 8.51 0.82
N ALA A 211 -2.83 8.42 -0.37
CA ALA A 211 -2.76 7.25 -1.22
C ALA A 211 -2.08 7.60 -2.54
N TYR A 212 -1.19 6.72 -2.97
CA TYR A 212 -0.33 6.94 -4.13
C TYR A 212 -0.60 5.85 -5.16
N PRO A 213 -0.87 6.22 -6.43
CA PRO A 213 -1.06 5.25 -7.50
C PRO A 213 0.28 4.71 -8.00
N LEU A 214 0.27 3.47 -8.49
CA LEU A 214 1.39 2.89 -9.22
C LEU A 214 1.29 3.30 -10.70
N GLU A 215 2.31 4.02 -11.18
CA GLU A 215 2.49 4.25 -12.61
C GLU A 215 3.44 3.21 -13.18
N GLY A 216 2.95 2.33 -14.07
CA GLY A 216 3.81 1.35 -14.73
C GLY A 216 4.58 1.91 -15.91
N GLY A 217 5.57 1.12 -16.36
CA GLY A 217 6.29 1.38 -17.60
C GLY A 217 5.38 1.32 -18.83
N ARG A 218 5.77 2.02 -19.89
CA ARG A 218 5.03 2.03 -21.16
C ARG A 218 5.61 0.99 -22.10
N THR A 219 4.75 0.19 -22.71
CA THR A 219 5.15 -0.77 -23.73
C THR A 219 5.67 -0.02 -24.96
N VAL A 220 6.83 -0.43 -25.45
CA VAL A 220 7.44 0.10 -26.67
C VAL A 220 7.40 -1.00 -27.73
N THR A 221 7.03 -0.66 -28.96
CA THR A 221 7.08 -1.62 -30.07
C THR A 221 8.53 -1.96 -30.38
N ALA A 222 8.96 -3.15 -29.96
CA ALA A 222 10.29 -3.64 -30.22
C ALA A 222 10.42 -4.05 -31.70
N GLY A 223 11.14 -3.27 -32.50
CA GLY A 223 11.67 -3.79 -33.76
C GLY A 223 12.84 -4.74 -33.46
N ASN A 224 12.76 -6.02 -33.88
CA ASN A 224 13.81 -7.05 -33.80
C ASN A 224 14.81 -6.92 -32.63
N LEU A 225 14.32 -6.82 -31.40
CA LEU A 225 15.15 -6.95 -30.20
C LEU A 225 15.17 -8.43 -29.76
N PRO A 226 16.32 -8.98 -29.37
CA PRO A 226 16.40 -10.35 -28.87
C PRO A 226 15.59 -10.48 -27.58
N SER A 227 14.84 -11.58 -27.45
CA SER A 227 14.09 -11.91 -26.24
C SER A 227 15.03 -12.03 -25.05
N ALA A 228 14.71 -11.34 -23.95
CA ALA A 228 15.44 -11.43 -22.70
C ALA A 228 15.26 -12.82 -22.08
N ALA A 229 16.38 -13.54 -21.97
CA ALA A 229 16.46 -14.67 -21.05
C ALA A 229 16.79 -14.13 -19.65
N THR A 230 16.01 -14.53 -18.65
CA THR A 230 16.36 -14.25 -17.25
C THR A 230 17.67 -14.94 -16.92
N GLU A 231 18.68 -14.17 -16.50
CA GLU A 231 19.92 -14.74 -15.99
C GLU A 231 19.76 -15.10 -14.52
N THR A 232 20.34 -16.24 -14.10
CA THR A 232 20.44 -16.55 -12.67
C THR A 232 21.49 -15.64 -12.04
N ALA A 233 21.07 -14.49 -11.52
CA ALA A 233 21.92 -13.63 -10.72
C ALA A 233 22.20 -14.32 -9.38
N ILE A 234 23.46 -14.68 -9.13
CA ILE A 234 23.89 -15.23 -7.83
C ILE A 234 24.64 -14.12 -7.10
N PRO A 235 24.05 -13.54 -6.03
CA PRO A 235 24.75 -12.55 -5.24
C PRO A 235 25.96 -13.14 -4.54
N SER A 236 27.02 -12.34 -4.37
CA SER A 236 28.11 -12.71 -3.47
C SER A 236 27.67 -12.56 -2.01
N SER A 237 28.35 -13.26 -1.09
CA SER A 237 28.01 -13.24 0.34
C SER A 237 28.16 -11.87 1.00
N ASP A 238 28.97 -10.99 0.41
CA ASP A 238 29.25 -9.62 0.84
C ASP A 238 28.46 -8.57 0.03
N ALA A 239 27.57 -9.00 -0.86
CA ALA A 239 26.75 -8.11 -1.67
C ALA A 239 25.72 -7.36 -0.79
N THR A 240 25.60 -6.07 -1.04
CA THR A 240 24.66 -5.19 -0.36
C THR A 240 23.22 -5.49 -0.79
N THR A 241 22.32 -5.69 0.18
CA THR A 241 20.90 -5.97 -0.06
C THR A 241 20.12 -4.74 -0.51
N VAL A 242 19.29 -4.93 -1.55
CA VAL A 242 18.33 -3.94 -2.07
C VAL A 242 16.90 -4.33 -1.67
N ALA A 243 16.19 -3.47 -0.96
CA ALA A 243 14.75 -3.61 -0.79
C ALA A 243 14.03 -2.99 -2.00
N VAL A 244 13.10 -3.73 -2.60
CA VAL A 244 12.24 -3.25 -3.68
C VAL A 244 10.82 -3.16 -3.14
N MET A 245 10.33 -1.93 -2.95
CA MET A 245 9.00 -1.67 -2.40
C MET A 245 8.05 -1.24 -3.51
N ASP A 246 7.23 -2.19 -3.95
CA ASP A 246 6.50 -2.13 -5.21
C ASP A 246 5.24 -3.02 -5.16
N SER A 247 4.70 -3.52 -6.27
CA SER A 247 3.49 -4.38 -6.31
C SER A 247 3.68 -5.79 -5.79
N GLY A 248 4.93 -6.22 -5.56
CA GLY A 248 5.25 -7.51 -4.95
C GLY A 248 6.25 -8.32 -5.77
N LEU A 249 6.16 -9.65 -5.64
CA LEU A 249 6.97 -10.61 -6.37
C LEU A 249 6.13 -11.83 -6.75
N SER A 250 6.13 -12.19 -8.03
CA SER A 250 5.48 -13.40 -8.52
C SER A 250 6.11 -14.67 -7.92
N ALA A 251 5.28 -15.66 -7.61
CA ALA A 251 5.70 -16.95 -7.06
C ALA A 251 6.68 -17.69 -7.98
N ASP A 252 6.61 -17.47 -9.30
CA ASP A 252 7.54 -18.07 -10.27
C ASP A 252 8.99 -17.64 -10.04
N TYR A 253 9.19 -16.50 -9.37
CA TYR A 253 10.51 -15.94 -9.09
C TYR A 253 10.89 -15.99 -7.60
N ALA A 254 9.97 -16.40 -6.72
CA ALA A 254 10.17 -16.35 -5.26
C ALA A 254 11.31 -17.26 -4.76
N ASP A 255 11.56 -18.38 -5.44
CA ASP A 255 12.61 -19.35 -5.08
C ASP A 255 13.99 -19.03 -5.69
N ASN A 256 14.16 -17.88 -6.35
CA ASN A 256 15.46 -17.49 -6.89
C ASN A 256 16.49 -17.22 -5.77
N PRO A 257 17.78 -17.56 -5.98
CA PRO A 257 18.81 -17.42 -4.96
C PRO A 257 19.12 -15.98 -4.56
N PHE A 258 18.72 -15.00 -5.38
CA PHE A 258 18.84 -13.58 -5.04
C PHE A 258 17.74 -13.10 -4.08
N VAL A 259 16.62 -13.81 -3.95
CA VAL A 259 15.52 -13.42 -3.05
C VAL A 259 15.89 -13.77 -1.62
N GLN A 260 16.19 -12.76 -0.82
CA GLN A 260 16.55 -12.92 0.59
C GLN A 260 15.32 -13.02 1.48
N ALA A 261 14.32 -12.17 1.23
CA ALA A 261 13.08 -12.11 1.99
C ALA A 261 11.95 -11.50 1.17
N ALA A 262 10.71 -11.75 1.57
CA ALA A 262 9.53 -11.15 0.97
C ALA A 262 8.49 -10.78 2.05
N TYR A 263 7.85 -9.63 1.90
CA TYR A 263 6.83 -9.13 2.81
C TYR A 263 5.66 -8.46 2.10
N ASP A 264 4.46 -8.72 2.62
CA ASP A 264 3.25 -8.02 2.19
C ASP A 264 2.92 -6.93 3.21
N ALA A 265 3.26 -5.69 2.87
CA ALA A 265 2.98 -4.52 3.70
C ALA A 265 1.51 -4.09 3.63
N VAL A 266 0.76 -4.53 2.62
CA VAL A 266 -0.68 -4.27 2.49
C VAL A 266 -1.45 -5.18 3.46
N SER A 267 -1.12 -6.47 3.43
CA SER A 267 -1.70 -7.54 4.23
C SER A 267 -0.63 -8.32 5.01
N PRO A 268 -0.13 -7.79 6.15
CA PRO A 268 0.92 -8.44 6.92
C PRO A 268 0.60 -9.89 7.30
N GLY A 269 1.51 -10.80 6.95
CA GLY A 269 1.39 -12.25 7.18
C GLY A 269 0.73 -13.01 6.02
N ALA A 270 0.30 -12.34 4.96
CA ALA A 270 -0.07 -12.99 3.70
C ALA A 270 1.18 -13.44 2.92
N THR A 271 0.96 -14.38 1.99
CA THR A 271 1.99 -14.73 1.00
C THR A 271 2.13 -13.57 0.02
N VAL A 272 3.36 -13.21 -0.34
CA VAL A 272 3.61 -12.20 -1.37
C VAL A 272 3.27 -12.79 -2.74
N GLY A 273 2.44 -12.06 -3.48
CA GLY A 273 2.19 -12.26 -4.90
C GLY A 273 2.39 -10.94 -5.65
N ASP A 274 2.26 -10.98 -6.97
CA ASP A 274 2.32 -9.80 -7.82
C ASP A 274 1.41 -9.98 -9.04
N GLU A 275 0.13 -9.64 -8.87
CA GLU A 275 -0.87 -9.72 -9.93
C GLU A 275 -0.66 -8.65 -11.02
N MET A 276 0.01 -7.54 -10.67
CA MET A 276 0.29 -6.45 -11.60
C MET A 276 1.56 -6.67 -12.42
N GLY A 277 2.58 -7.33 -11.86
CA GLY A 277 3.85 -7.65 -12.51
C GLY A 277 4.94 -6.58 -12.42
N HIS A 278 4.63 -5.34 -12.02
CA HIS A 278 5.60 -4.24 -11.98
C HIS A 278 6.73 -4.50 -10.96
N GLY A 279 6.38 -4.92 -9.75
CA GLY A 279 7.34 -5.25 -8.70
C GLY A 279 8.26 -6.40 -9.10
N THR A 280 7.73 -7.43 -9.76
CA THR A 280 8.53 -8.52 -10.30
C THR A 280 9.55 -8.01 -11.33
N GLN A 281 9.15 -7.12 -12.25
CA GLN A 281 10.08 -6.49 -13.19
C GLN A 281 11.20 -5.75 -12.46
N MET A 282 10.85 -4.94 -11.45
CA MET A 282 11.82 -4.13 -10.69
C MET A 282 12.77 -5.01 -9.87
N VAL A 283 12.27 -6.08 -9.26
CA VAL A 283 13.07 -7.08 -8.55
C VAL A 283 14.10 -7.71 -9.47
N LEU A 284 13.71 -8.12 -10.69
CA LEU A 284 14.63 -8.74 -11.65
C LEU A 284 15.76 -7.79 -12.07
N ILE A 285 15.45 -6.50 -12.27
CA ILE A 285 16.45 -5.49 -12.60
C ILE A 285 17.38 -5.21 -11.41
N ALA A 286 16.82 -5.01 -10.22
CA ALA A 286 17.56 -4.72 -9.00
C ALA A 286 18.48 -5.89 -8.59
N ALA A 287 18.01 -7.12 -8.74
CA ALA A 287 18.80 -8.33 -8.50
C ALA A 287 19.92 -8.52 -9.53
N GLY A 288 19.78 -7.93 -10.72
CA GLY A 288 20.69 -8.11 -11.85
C GLY A 288 20.40 -9.32 -12.73
N ALA A 289 19.22 -9.92 -12.58
CA ALA A 289 18.73 -11.00 -13.44
C ALA A 289 18.33 -10.48 -14.84
N ILE A 290 17.98 -9.20 -14.93
CA ILE A 290 17.74 -8.47 -16.18
C ILE A 290 18.56 -7.18 -16.18
N ASN A 291 19.12 -6.83 -17.34
CA ASN A 291 19.83 -5.58 -17.56
C ASN A 291 19.02 -4.67 -18.48
N PRO A 292 18.88 -3.37 -18.16
CA PRO A 292 18.33 -2.42 -19.10
C PRO A 292 19.14 -2.36 -20.40
N LEU A 293 18.46 -2.07 -21.50
CA LEU A 293 19.06 -1.79 -22.80
C LEU A 293 19.93 -0.52 -22.70
N GLY A 294 21.13 -0.57 -23.27
CA GLY A 294 22.11 0.52 -23.18
C GLY A 294 22.91 0.54 -21.87
N ALA A 295 22.62 -0.35 -20.90
CA ALA A 295 23.45 -0.49 -19.71
C ALA A 295 24.82 -1.11 -20.05
N GLU A 296 25.89 -0.58 -19.45
CA GLU A 296 27.20 -1.21 -19.54
C GLU A 296 27.16 -2.60 -18.89
N THR A 297 27.37 -3.65 -19.68
CA THR A 297 27.30 -5.06 -19.24
C THR A 297 28.46 -5.49 -18.34
N LYS A 298 29.40 -4.59 -18.04
CA LYS A 298 30.56 -4.88 -17.18
C LYS A 298 30.24 -4.57 -15.72
N SER A 299 29.91 -5.63 -14.98
CA SER A 299 30.11 -5.75 -13.52
C SER A 299 29.20 -4.90 -12.62
N ALA A 300 27.96 -5.36 -12.45
CA ALA A 300 27.39 -5.38 -11.10
C ALA A 300 27.21 -6.84 -10.74
N ALA A 301 27.86 -7.32 -9.68
CA ALA A 301 27.48 -8.59 -9.07
C ALA A 301 25.99 -8.53 -8.72
N GLY A 302 25.30 -9.67 -8.78
CA GLY A 302 23.89 -9.72 -8.37
C GLY A 302 23.73 -9.16 -6.95
N SER A 303 22.61 -8.48 -6.69
CA SER A 303 22.29 -7.98 -5.35
C SER A 303 21.24 -8.90 -4.72
N PRO A 304 21.39 -9.28 -3.43
CA PRO A 304 20.29 -9.90 -2.72
C PRO A 304 19.14 -8.88 -2.61
N VAL A 305 17.92 -9.37 -2.70
CA VAL A 305 16.73 -8.51 -2.71
C VAL A 305 15.75 -8.87 -1.60
N VAL A 306 15.16 -7.83 -1.02
CA VAL A 306 13.99 -7.93 -0.15
C VAL A 306 12.79 -7.41 -0.93
N ALA A 307 11.87 -8.28 -1.31
CA ALA A 307 10.68 -7.90 -2.07
C ALA A 307 9.56 -7.46 -1.12
N ILE A 308 9.07 -6.24 -1.25
CA ILE A 308 8.02 -5.68 -0.40
C ILE A 308 6.82 -5.31 -1.27
N ARG A 309 5.73 -6.07 -1.15
CA ARG A 309 4.44 -5.69 -1.72
C ARG A 309 3.86 -4.55 -0.88
N ALA A 310 3.84 -3.35 -1.45
CA ALA A 310 3.28 -2.15 -0.87
C ALA A 310 2.05 -1.63 -1.63
N PHE A 311 1.82 -2.10 -2.85
CA PHE A 311 0.64 -1.74 -3.63
C PHE A 311 -0.40 -2.87 -3.59
N ASP A 312 -1.64 -2.47 -3.36
CA ASP A 312 -2.80 -3.34 -3.44
C ASP A 312 -3.15 -3.70 -4.89
N ASP A 313 -4.14 -4.57 -5.11
CA ASP A 313 -4.48 -5.06 -6.46
C ASP A 313 -5.15 -3.99 -7.34
N ASN A 314 -5.53 -2.85 -6.75
CA ASN A 314 -6.00 -1.68 -7.49
C ASN A 314 -4.85 -0.73 -7.87
N GLY A 315 -3.62 -1.07 -7.53
CA GLY A 315 -2.43 -0.27 -7.81
C GLY A 315 -2.30 0.95 -6.90
N TYR A 316 -2.80 0.89 -5.65
CA TYR A 316 -2.59 1.95 -4.66
C TYR A 316 -1.78 1.47 -3.47
N THR A 317 -0.94 2.37 -2.96
CA THR A 317 -0.34 2.27 -1.63
C THR A 317 -0.80 3.43 -0.77
N SER A 318 -0.48 3.41 0.53
CA SER A 318 -0.75 4.53 1.45
C SER A 318 0.47 4.89 2.26
N THR A 319 0.52 6.13 2.77
CA THR A 319 1.61 6.60 3.64
C THR A 319 1.89 5.60 4.76
N TYR A 320 0.86 5.09 5.44
CA TYR A 320 1.06 4.12 6.52
C TYR A 320 1.59 2.76 6.03
N THR A 321 1.16 2.31 4.86
CA THR A 321 1.65 1.06 4.25
C THR A 321 3.14 1.15 3.93
N LEU A 322 3.57 2.30 3.40
CA LEU A 322 4.98 2.58 3.08
C LEU A 322 5.86 2.59 4.34
N VAL A 323 5.40 3.24 5.41
CA VAL A 323 6.10 3.27 6.71
C VAL A 323 6.37 1.86 7.24
N ARG A 324 5.37 0.95 7.16
CA ARG A 324 5.57 -0.46 7.55
C ARG A 324 6.59 -1.18 6.67
N GLY A 325 6.56 -0.92 5.37
CA GLY A 325 7.53 -1.49 4.44
C GLY A 325 8.97 -1.03 4.74
N ILE A 326 9.15 0.23 5.15
CA ILE A 326 10.47 0.78 5.49
C ILE A 326 11.08 0.01 6.67
N ASP A 327 10.30 -0.26 7.71
CA ASP A 327 10.76 -1.06 8.85
C ASP A 327 11.18 -2.46 8.43
N TYR A 328 10.36 -3.13 7.61
CA TYR A 328 10.72 -4.47 7.12
C TYR A 328 12.02 -4.46 6.31
N ALA A 329 12.26 -3.43 5.48
CA ALA A 329 13.51 -3.27 4.75
C ALA A 329 14.71 -3.14 5.70
N ILE A 330 14.60 -2.29 6.74
CA ILE A 330 15.63 -2.09 7.76
C ILE A 330 15.91 -3.39 8.52
N GLU A 331 14.87 -4.07 8.99
CA GLU A 331 14.96 -5.31 9.78
C GLU A 331 15.60 -6.45 9.00
N ASN A 332 15.43 -6.46 7.67
CA ASN A 332 16.03 -7.46 6.78
C ASN A 332 17.38 -7.02 6.18
N GLY A 333 18.01 -5.99 6.77
CA GLY A 333 19.38 -5.61 6.45
C GLY A 333 19.56 -4.94 5.10
N ALA A 334 18.48 -4.43 4.47
CA ALA A 334 18.60 -3.64 3.28
C ALA A 334 19.39 -2.35 3.57
N ARG A 335 20.26 -1.98 2.63
CA ARG A 335 21.00 -0.71 2.66
C ARG A 335 20.57 0.24 1.55
N VAL A 336 19.80 -0.26 0.60
CA VAL A 336 19.21 0.52 -0.49
C VAL A 336 17.72 0.21 -0.54
N LEU A 337 16.89 1.24 -0.67
CA LEU A 337 15.45 1.12 -0.87
C LEU A 337 15.07 1.70 -2.24
N SER A 338 14.56 0.84 -3.12
CA SER A 338 14.09 1.20 -4.46
C SER A 338 12.58 1.46 -4.44
N LEU A 339 12.19 2.64 -4.92
CA LEU A 339 10.82 3.16 -4.95
C LEU A 339 10.48 3.56 -6.39
N SER A 340 10.12 2.58 -7.20
CA SER A 340 9.88 2.74 -8.64
C SER A 340 8.50 3.34 -8.96
N TRP A 341 8.09 4.33 -8.18
CA TRP A 341 6.78 4.98 -8.24
C TRP A 341 6.90 6.40 -7.67
N GLY A 342 5.88 7.24 -7.89
CA GLY A 342 5.83 8.55 -7.29
C GLY A 342 4.51 9.28 -7.55
N SER A 343 4.31 10.39 -6.87
CA SER A 343 3.13 11.25 -7.02
C SER A 343 3.51 12.73 -6.85
N GLU A 344 2.72 13.64 -7.41
CA GLU A 344 2.82 15.08 -7.09
C GLU A 344 2.33 15.41 -5.66
N THR A 345 1.79 14.43 -4.91
CA THR A 345 1.35 14.59 -3.52
C THR A 345 2.53 14.55 -2.56
N ALA A 346 2.87 15.69 -1.95
CA ALA A 346 3.80 15.76 -0.84
C ALA A 346 3.13 15.32 0.48
N SER A 347 3.87 14.61 1.33
CA SER A 347 3.42 14.15 2.65
C SER A 347 4.52 14.36 3.66
N SER A 348 4.20 15.09 4.73
CA SER A 348 5.16 15.39 5.78
C SER A 348 5.51 14.16 6.62
N LEU A 349 4.56 13.22 6.75
CA LEU A 349 4.82 11.94 7.43
C LEU A 349 5.63 10.98 6.55
N LEU A 350 5.43 11.00 5.23
CA LEU A 350 6.26 10.21 4.32
C LEU A 350 7.69 10.75 4.30
N GLU A 351 7.88 12.08 4.25
CA GLU A 351 9.21 12.72 4.37
C GLU A 351 9.89 12.35 5.70
N SER A 352 9.15 12.41 6.82
CA SER A 352 9.65 11.96 8.11
C SER A 352 10.06 10.48 8.11
N ALA A 353 9.35 9.65 7.35
CA ALA A 353 9.64 8.23 7.23
C ALA A 353 10.87 7.97 6.35
N THR A 354 11.07 8.73 5.27
CA THR A 354 12.30 8.65 4.46
C THR A 354 13.49 9.16 5.27
N ASP A 355 13.34 10.23 6.06
CA ASP A 355 14.39 10.75 6.95
C ASP A 355 14.79 9.73 8.01
N TYR A 356 13.79 9.08 8.61
CA TYR A 356 14.02 7.97 9.51
C TYR A 356 14.80 6.85 8.81
N ALA A 357 14.36 6.38 7.64
CA ALA A 357 15.07 5.36 6.88
C ALA A 357 16.53 5.73 6.58
N ALA A 358 16.77 6.98 6.14
CA ALA A 358 18.11 7.51 5.87
C ALA A 358 18.98 7.54 7.13
N SER A 359 18.42 7.96 8.28
CA SER A 359 19.11 7.94 9.57
C SER A 359 19.50 6.53 10.05
N ARG A 360 18.81 5.51 9.54
CA ARG A 360 19.10 4.08 9.76
C ARG A 360 20.07 3.50 8.74
N GLY A 361 20.58 4.31 7.82
CA GLY A 361 21.61 3.93 6.85
C GLY A 361 21.07 3.34 5.54
N LEU A 362 19.77 3.51 5.26
CA LEU A 362 19.19 3.21 3.95
C LEU A 362 19.46 4.37 2.98
N VAL A 363 19.95 4.05 1.79
CA VAL A 363 19.97 4.98 0.66
C VAL A 363 18.68 4.80 -0.13
N LEU A 364 17.89 5.86 -0.24
CA LEU A 364 16.62 5.83 -0.94
C LEU A 364 16.81 6.25 -2.40
N VAL A 365 16.22 5.51 -3.32
CA VAL A 365 16.27 5.77 -4.76
C VAL A 365 14.84 5.70 -5.31
N ALA A 366 14.39 6.78 -5.96
CA ALA A 366 12.99 6.88 -6.40
C ALA A 366 12.85 7.41 -7.82
N ALA A 367 11.77 7.01 -8.48
CA ALA A 367 11.46 7.37 -9.86
C ALA A 367 11.06 8.86 -9.99
N ALA A 368 11.63 9.55 -10.97
CA ALA A 368 11.28 10.95 -11.26
C ALA A 368 9.88 11.11 -11.88
N GLY A 369 9.28 10.03 -12.38
CA GLY A 369 7.95 10.02 -12.99
C GLY A 369 7.98 9.94 -14.52
N ASN A 370 6.89 9.45 -15.10
CA ASN A 370 6.75 9.17 -16.54
C ASN A 370 5.92 10.23 -17.28
N SER A 371 5.93 11.45 -16.75
CA SER A 371 5.30 12.63 -17.34
C SER A 371 6.28 13.81 -17.28
N PRO A 372 6.66 14.42 -18.43
CA PRO A 372 7.69 15.46 -18.50
C PRO A 372 7.15 16.84 -18.10
N THR A 373 6.61 16.96 -16.88
CA THR A 373 5.92 18.18 -16.40
C THR A 373 6.87 19.20 -15.78
N GLY A 374 8.09 18.79 -15.38
CA GLY A 374 9.00 19.63 -14.62
C GLY A 374 8.61 19.78 -13.14
N LYS A 375 7.48 19.20 -12.73
CA LYS A 375 6.99 19.32 -11.37
C LYS A 375 7.64 18.28 -10.45
N PRO A 376 7.87 18.62 -9.17
CA PRO A 376 8.35 17.67 -8.17
C PRO A 376 7.45 16.45 -8.06
N VAL A 377 8.07 15.27 -8.00
CA VAL A 377 7.42 13.98 -7.77
C VAL A 377 8.01 13.39 -6.49
N TYR A 378 7.15 13.02 -5.55
CA TYR A 378 7.52 12.45 -4.26
C TYR A 378 7.37 10.93 -4.29
N PRO A 379 8.32 10.16 -3.71
CA PRO A 379 9.38 10.62 -2.81
C PRO A 379 10.67 11.12 -3.49
N ALA A 380 10.81 11.05 -4.81
CA ALA A 380 12.03 11.45 -5.52
C ALA A 380 12.48 12.90 -5.26
N ALA A 381 11.55 13.79 -4.88
CA ALA A 381 11.83 15.18 -4.57
C ALA A 381 12.11 15.49 -3.09
N TYR A 382 12.11 14.50 -2.20
CA TYR A 382 12.64 14.70 -0.84
C TYR A 382 14.16 14.79 -0.88
N GLU A 383 14.75 15.66 -0.06
CA GLU A 383 16.18 16.00 -0.10
C GLU A 383 17.10 14.77 0.10
N ASN A 384 16.66 13.83 0.94
CA ASN A 384 17.37 12.61 1.27
C ASN A 384 17.14 11.44 0.29
N VAL A 385 16.43 11.68 -0.82
CA VAL A 385 16.12 10.66 -1.83
C VAL A 385 16.85 10.96 -3.13
N ILE A 386 17.47 9.95 -3.73
CA ILE A 386 18.08 10.05 -5.05
C ILE A 386 16.97 9.91 -6.10
N GLY A 387 16.55 11.03 -6.68
CA GLY A 387 15.59 11.06 -7.79
C GLY A 387 16.22 10.64 -9.12
N VAL A 388 15.58 9.71 -9.84
CA VAL A 388 16.15 9.08 -11.04
C VAL A 388 15.30 9.32 -12.29
N GLY A 389 15.91 9.96 -13.30
CA GLY A 389 15.36 10.08 -14.65
C GLY A 389 15.77 8.92 -15.56
N ALA A 390 15.06 8.75 -16.67
CA ALA A 390 15.25 7.66 -17.61
C ALA A 390 16.01 8.10 -18.87
N LEU A 391 16.95 7.27 -19.31
CA LEU A 391 17.65 7.38 -20.60
C LEU A 391 17.16 6.32 -21.58
N THR A 392 17.20 6.65 -22.86
CA THR A 392 17.12 5.69 -23.97
C THR A 392 18.45 4.92 -24.13
N PRO A 393 18.47 3.82 -24.90
CA PRO A 393 19.69 3.00 -25.06
C PRO A 393 20.87 3.71 -25.73
N ASP A 394 20.61 4.80 -26.45
CA ASP A 394 21.59 5.69 -27.07
C ASP A 394 22.10 6.80 -26.13
N GLY A 395 21.62 6.83 -24.87
CA GLY A 395 22.10 7.75 -23.84
C GLY A 395 21.37 9.10 -23.79
N GLU A 396 20.37 9.31 -24.64
CA GLU A 396 19.52 10.50 -24.62
C GLU A 396 18.45 10.39 -23.52
N ALA A 397 17.92 11.52 -23.06
CA ALA A 397 16.80 11.49 -22.13
C ALA A 397 15.56 10.88 -22.81
N TRP A 398 14.89 9.95 -22.15
CA TRP A 398 13.62 9.42 -22.66
C TRP A 398 12.57 10.53 -22.67
N ASP A 399 11.88 10.73 -23.79
CA ASP A 399 10.92 11.82 -24.02
C ASP A 399 9.82 11.96 -22.95
N GLN A 400 9.56 10.91 -22.18
CA GLN A 400 8.54 10.90 -21.11
C GLN A 400 9.13 10.88 -19.71
N SER A 401 10.46 10.88 -19.58
CA SER A 401 11.12 11.08 -18.30
C SER A 401 10.79 12.47 -17.79
N ASN A 402 10.37 12.56 -16.54
CA ASN A 402 10.32 13.86 -15.87
C ASN A 402 11.73 14.42 -15.66
N TYR A 403 11.79 15.72 -15.37
CA TYR A 403 13.00 16.50 -15.21
C TYR A 403 12.80 17.60 -14.16
N GLY A 404 13.88 18.24 -13.74
CA GLY A 404 13.87 19.33 -12.77
C GLY A 404 14.97 19.15 -11.73
N ASP A 405 15.07 20.11 -10.80
CA ASP A 405 16.15 20.14 -9.80
C ASP A 405 16.12 18.95 -8.82
N PHE A 406 14.99 18.26 -8.74
CA PHE A 406 14.83 17.04 -7.93
C PHE A 406 15.40 15.77 -8.61
N VAL A 407 15.74 15.81 -9.90
CA VAL A 407 16.37 14.69 -10.59
C VAL A 407 17.88 14.74 -10.33
N SER A 408 18.38 13.80 -9.53
CA SER A 408 19.79 13.72 -9.15
C SER A 408 20.66 13.07 -10.22
N VAL A 409 20.11 12.11 -10.96
CA VAL A 409 20.84 11.29 -11.94
C VAL A 409 19.89 10.74 -13.00
N TYR A 410 20.40 10.53 -14.21
CA TYR A 410 19.74 9.81 -15.27
C TYR A 410 20.39 8.44 -15.49
N SER A 411 19.57 7.44 -15.81
CA SER A 411 20.01 6.04 -15.92
C SER A 411 19.19 5.31 -17.00
N PRO A 412 19.73 4.26 -17.66
CA PRO A 412 19.00 3.47 -18.65
C PRO A 412 17.61 3.03 -18.19
N GLY A 413 16.58 3.43 -18.95
CA GLY A 413 15.18 3.26 -18.56
C GLY A 413 14.37 2.30 -19.42
N LEU A 414 15.00 1.55 -20.33
CA LEU A 414 14.32 0.58 -21.19
C LEU A 414 14.84 -0.83 -20.90
N ALA A 415 13.96 -1.82 -20.84
CA ALA A 415 14.34 -3.22 -20.65
C ALA A 415 13.37 -4.14 -21.38
N ASP A 416 13.87 -5.26 -21.90
CA ASP A 416 13.02 -6.37 -22.33
C ASP A 416 12.75 -7.29 -21.13
N LEU A 417 11.49 -7.53 -20.83
CA LEU A 417 11.04 -8.10 -19.56
C LEU A 417 10.20 -9.35 -19.78
N PRO A 418 10.45 -10.43 -19.00
CA PRO A 418 9.75 -11.71 -19.13
C PRO A 418 8.37 -11.71 -18.44
N VAL A 419 8.00 -10.63 -17.76
CA VAL A 419 6.71 -10.39 -17.09
C VAL A 419 6.23 -9.03 -17.54
N GLY A 420 4.95 -8.89 -17.89
CA GLY A 420 4.34 -7.61 -18.25
C GLY A 420 3.73 -6.88 -17.05
N TYR A 421 3.52 -5.57 -17.18
CA TYR A 421 2.71 -4.79 -16.25
C TYR A 421 1.25 -4.80 -16.71
N ASN A 422 0.36 -5.52 -16.00
CA ASN A 422 -1.05 -5.73 -16.37
C ASN A 422 -1.24 -6.20 -17.83
N GLY A 423 -0.27 -6.96 -18.35
CA GLY A 423 -0.21 -7.29 -19.77
C GLY A 423 0.90 -8.27 -20.10
N ASP A 424 1.26 -8.32 -21.38
CA ASP A 424 2.20 -9.29 -21.91
C ASP A 424 3.67 -8.91 -21.65
N PRO A 425 4.58 -9.90 -21.54
CA PRO A 425 6.02 -9.69 -21.58
C PRO A 425 6.46 -8.88 -22.81
N GLY A 426 7.59 -8.17 -22.71
CA GLY A 426 8.18 -7.42 -23.81
C GLY A 426 9.00 -6.22 -23.36
N VAL A 427 9.19 -5.26 -24.27
CA VAL A 427 9.99 -4.07 -24.00
C VAL A 427 9.16 -2.98 -23.34
N TYR A 428 9.61 -2.56 -22.16
CA TYR A 428 9.03 -1.47 -21.41
C TYR A 428 10.03 -0.32 -21.27
N ALA A 429 9.50 0.91 -21.22
CA ALA A 429 10.23 2.13 -20.93
C ALA A 429 9.65 2.82 -19.68
N GLY A 430 10.51 3.28 -18.78
CA GLY A 430 10.07 4.02 -17.59
C GLY A 430 11.20 4.44 -16.66
N THR A 431 10.96 5.51 -15.90
CA THR A 431 11.82 5.91 -14.78
C THR A 431 11.89 4.83 -13.69
N SER A 432 10.89 3.94 -13.61
CA SER A 432 10.90 2.72 -12.79
C SER A 432 12.11 1.81 -13.06
N ILE A 433 12.37 1.51 -14.34
CA ILE A 433 13.50 0.66 -14.77
C ILE A 433 14.84 1.34 -14.41
N ALA A 434 14.94 2.63 -14.69
CA ALA A 434 16.10 3.45 -14.36
C ALA A 434 16.37 3.47 -12.84
N THR A 435 15.32 3.55 -12.03
CA THR A 435 15.37 3.54 -10.56
C THR A 435 15.89 2.21 -10.04
N ALA A 436 15.30 1.08 -10.45
CA ALA A 436 15.75 -0.25 -10.02
C ALA A 436 17.20 -0.53 -10.42
N TYR A 437 17.59 -0.12 -11.63
CA TYR A 437 18.98 -0.25 -12.08
C TYR A 437 19.94 0.64 -11.27
N THR A 438 19.54 1.87 -10.96
CA THR A 438 20.33 2.77 -10.11
C THR A 438 20.46 2.23 -8.70
N ALA A 439 19.40 1.67 -8.11
CA ALA A 439 19.45 1.01 -6.80
C ALA A 439 20.49 -0.12 -6.77
N ARG A 440 20.55 -0.95 -7.83
CA ARG A 440 21.60 -1.96 -7.99
C ARG A 440 23.01 -1.35 -8.08
N GLN A 441 23.16 -0.25 -8.80
CA GLN A 441 24.45 0.44 -8.89
C GLN A 441 24.89 1.01 -7.53
N VAL A 442 23.97 1.61 -6.77
CA VAL A 442 24.20 2.07 -5.39
C VAL A 442 24.61 0.90 -4.49
N ALA A 443 23.93 -0.24 -4.56
CA ALA A 443 24.30 -1.43 -3.81
C ALA A 443 25.73 -1.90 -4.16
N ALA A 444 26.10 -1.91 -5.45
CA ALA A 444 27.45 -2.25 -5.86
C ALA A 444 28.51 -1.25 -5.36
N ILE A 445 28.18 0.03 -5.24
CA ILE A 445 29.05 1.05 -4.61
C ILE A 445 29.21 0.73 -3.13
N LEU A 446 28.12 0.49 -2.41
CA LEU A 446 28.11 0.20 -0.98
C LEU A 446 28.81 -1.13 -0.63
N SER A 447 28.76 -2.14 -1.50
CA SER A 447 29.53 -3.39 -1.29
C SER A 447 31.04 -3.13 -1.29
N ARG A 448 31.52 -2.17 -2.08
CA ARG A 448 32.95 -1.80 -2.13
C ARG A 448 33.34 -0.71 -1.13
N ASN A 449 32.40 0.17 -0.80
CA ASN A 449 32.59 1.26 0.14
C ASN A 449 31.34 1.37 1.06
N PRO A 450 31.26 0.56 2.13
CA PRO A 450 30.06 0.49 2.98
C PRO A 450 29.70 1.79 3.72
N GLN A 451 30.65 2.73 3.80
CA GLN A 451 30.53 4.03 4.47
C GLN A 451 30.31 5.20 3.49
N ALA A 452 30.11 4.92 2.19
CA ALA A 452 29.82 5.97 1.21
C ALA A 452 28.53 6.70 1.61
N ASP A 453 28.61 8.03 1.72
CA ASP A 453 27.45 8.89 1.90
C ASP A 453 26.77 9.19 0.55
N GLN A 454 25.59 9.81 0.60
CA GLN A 454 24.81 10.13 -0.61
C GLN A 454 25.61 10.98 -1.61
N LYS A 455 26.41 11.94 -1.13
CA LYS A 455 27.26 12.77 -1.99
C LYS A 455 28.30 11.93 -2.74
N THR A 456 29.04 11.08 -2.03
CA THR A 456 30.03 10.17 -2.63
C THR A 456 29.38 9.22 -3.63
N ILE A 457 28.19 8.71 -3.30
CA ILE A 457 27.42 7.84 -4.20
C ILE A 457 27.09 8.58 -5.50
N LEU A 458 26.55 9.80 -5.41
CA LEU A 458 26.20 10.61 -6.58
C LEU A 458 27.44 10.95 -7.43
N GLU A 459 28.54 11.34 -6.80
CA GLU A 459 29.81 11.61 -7.53
C GLU A 459 30.29 10.38 -8.32
N ILE A 460 30.19 9.18 -7.76
CA ILE A 460 30.57 7.93 -8.45
C ILE A 460 29.58 7.59 -9.58
N LEU A 461 28.28 7.81 -9.37
CA LEU A 461 27.27 7.56 -10.40
C LEU A 461 27.46 8.51 -11.61
N SER A 462 27.70 9.80 -11.37
CA SER A 462 27.92 10.79 -12.44
C SER A 462 29.17 10.51 -13.27
N GLN A 463 30.27 10.07 -12.65
CA GLN A 463 31.51 9.73 -13.38
C GLN A 463 31.36 8.56 -14.36
N LYS A 464 30.37 7.69 -14.15
CA LYS A 464 30.08 6.58 -15.06
C LYS A 464 29.28 7.01 -16.30
N ASN A 465 28.51 8.10 -16.19
CA ASN A 465 27.67 8.59 -17.28
C ASN A 465 28.41 9.51 -18.28
N GLU A 466 29.66 9.90 -17.99
CA GLU A 466 30.48 10.77 -18.84
C GLU A 466 31.45 10.02 -19.80
N LYS A 467 31.41 8.68 -19.81
CA LYS A 467 32.23 7.84 -20.70
C LYS A 467 31.37 7.11 -21.70
#